data_AF-A0A7S2L820-F1
#
_entry.id   AF-A0A7S2L820-F1
#
_cell.length_a   1.000
_cell.length_b   1.000
_cell.length_c   1.000
_cell.angle_alpha   90.00
_cell.angle_beta   90.00
_cell.angle_gamma   90.00
#
_symmetry.space_group_name_H-M   'P 1'
#
loop_
_entity.id
_entity.type
_entity.pdbx_description
1 polymer ?
#
loop_
_entity_poly.entity_id
_entity_poly.type
_entity_poly.pdbx_seq_one_letter_code
_entity_poly.pdbx_strand_id
1 'polypeptide(L)'
;EIIPGRLYWLATGLMPASGADAHYFSVDQELTYEPFRLDFGPLNLGMTVQYCRKLQAKLRDPQYASKRIVHCCGRDPHMRANSACLICAYQVLVEGKSARAACKPFTSTSPPLMPFRDAMHGPSEFALTVLDVMEGLQRAVELGWLDFASFDAAAYDELGSASGPDASWVVPGKMLAFAGPSATPTDAEGHPVFTPEDCVPVFRDCGVKTVVRLNSRQYDKKRFTMHGLRHVSLYFDDGSCPSQDIIQKFLHTAETALGAVAVHCKAGLGRTGTLIGLYAMKHFRFPARA
;
A
#
# COMPACT_ATOMS: atom_id res chain seq x y z
N GLU A 1 18.66 -17.21 -8.05
CA GLU A 1 19.27 -16.17 -8.89
C GLU A 1 18.15 -15.32 -9.49
N ILE A 2 18.31 -14.00 -9.52
CA ILE A 2 17.26 -13.05 -9.94
C ILE A 2 17.62 -12.39 -11.27
N ILE A 3 18.83 -11.82 -11.33
CA ILE A 3 19.47 -11.36 -12.57
C ILE A 3 20.73 -12.20 -12.76
N PRO A 4 20.84 -12.97 -13.86
CA PRO A 4 21.96 -13.87 -14.09
C PRO A 4 23.32 -13.22 -13.86
N GLY A 5 24.15 -13.84 -13.02
CA GLY A 5 25.50 -13.36 -12.69
C GLY A 5 25.57 -12.06 -11.87
N ARG A 6 24.46 -11.38 -11.61
CA ARG A 6 24.46 -10.02 -11.05
C ARG A 6 23.69 -9.88 -9.74
N LEU A 7 22.45 -10.36 -9.67
CA LEU A 7 21.56 -10.18 -8.53
C LEU A 7 21.04 -11.51 -8.01
N TYR A 8 21.20 -11.74 -6.71
CA TYR A 8 20.77 -12.93 -6.01
C TYR A 8 19.90 -12.58 -4.80
N TRP A 9 19.09 -13.53 -4.40
CA TRP A 9 18.28 -13.49 -3.19
C TRP A 9 18.67 -14.67 -2.30
N LEU A 10 18.81 -14.44 -1.00
CA LEU A 10 19.26 -15.45 -0.03
C LEU A 10 18.53 -15.31 1.31
N ALA A 11 17.74 -16.32 1.68
CA ALA A 11 17.25 -16.44 3.06
C ALA A 11 18.31 -17.12 3.94
N THR A 12 18.80 -16.43 4.97
CA THR A 12 19.89 -16.90 5.84
C THR A 12 19.63 -16.53 7.30
N GLY A 13 20.17 -17.33 8.24
CA GLY A 13 20.11 -17.01 9.67
C GLY A 13 21.21 -16.06 10.14
N LEU A 14 22.33 -16.03 9.41
CA LEU A 14 23.46 -15.13 9.68
C LEU A 14 23.85 -14.45 8.37
N MET A 15 23.98 -13.13 8.40
CA MET A 15 24.39 -12.36 7.23
C MET A 15 25.86 -12.66 6.89
N PRO A 16 26.17 -13.10 5.66
CA PRO A 16 27.56 -13.28 5.24
C PRO A 16 28.31 -11.95 5.19
N ALA A 17 29.62 -11.99 5.47
CA ALA A 17 30.48 -10.84 5.25
C ALA A 17 30.64 -10.57 3.74
N SER A 18 30.63 -9.29 3.37
CA SER A 18 30.94 -8.89 1.99
C SER A 18 32.42 -9.10 1.69
N GLY A 19 32.72 -9.56 0.48
CA GLY A 19 34.08 -9.93 0.06
C GLY A 19 34.45 -9.37 -1.31
N ALA A 20 35.45 -9.99 -1.96
CA ALA A 20 35.87 -9.61 -3.31
C ALA A 20 34.76 -9.85 -4.35
N ASP A 21 34.05 -10.98 -4.26
CA ASP A 21 33.14 -11.43 -5.33
C ASP A 21 31.65 -11.12 -5.08
N ALA A 22 31.29 -10.69 -3.88
CA ALA A 22 29.90 -10.48 -3.50
C ALA A 22 29.74 -9.37 -2.45
N HIS A 23 28.67 -8.59 -2.62
CA HIS A 23 28.17 -7.61 -1.67
C HIS A 23 26.82 -8.09 -1.13
N TYR A 24 26.76 -8.33 0.18
CA TYR A 24 25.54 -8.76 0.87
C TYR A 24 24.89 -7.56 1.55
N PHE A 25 23.56 -7.50 1.50
CA PHE A 25 22.79 -6.49 2.24
C PHE A 25 21.41 -7.04 2.60
N SER A 26 20.78 -6.48 3.64
CA SER A 26 19.39 -6.74 4.00
C SER A 26 18.70 -5.42 4.29
N VAL A 27 17.37 -5.45 4.27
CA VAL A 27 16.49 -4.36 4.67
C VAL A 27 15.55 -4.77 5.82
N ASP A 28 15.73 -5.96 6.39
CA ASP A 28 14.81 -6.53 7.40
C ASP A 28 14.67 -5.67 8.67
N GLN A 29 15.70 -4.89 9.01
CA GLN A 29 15.70 -3.96 10.16
C GLN A 29 15.47 -2.49 9.75
N GLU A 30 15.35 -2.21 8.46
CA GLU A 30 15.19 -0.86 7.91
C GLU A 30 13.77 -0.63 7.41
N LEU A 31 13.21 -1.63 6.72
CA LEU A 31 11.87 -1.58 6.13
C LEU A 31 10.98 -2.57 6.89
N THR A 32 10.45 -2.11 8.01
CA THR A 32 9.65 -2.93 8.92
C THR A 32 8.17 -2.69 8.70
N TYR A 33 7.41 -3.77 8.51
CA TYR A 33 5.95 -3.71 8.50
C TYR A 33 5.43 -3.48 9.91
N GLU A 34 4.47 -2.56 10.05
CA GLU A 34 3.76 -2.32 11.31
C GLU A 34 2.43 -3.08 11.28
N PRO A 35 2.30 -4.20 12.02
CA PRO A 35 1.11 -5.02 11.96
C PRO A 35 -0.04 -4.39 12.73
N PHE A 36 -1.24 -4.40 12.14
CA PHE A 36 -2.46 -4.11 12.91
C PHE A 36 -2.78 -5.27 13.85
N ARG A 37 -2.56 -6.51 13.39
CA ARG A 37 -2.81 -7.77 14.11
C ARG A 37 -1.80 -8.85 13.77
N LEU A 38 -2.24 -9.86 13.00
CA LEU A 38 -1.43 -10.99 12.56
C LEU A 38 -1.01 -10.86 11.08
N ASP A 39 -1.56 -9.86 10.39
CA ASP A 39 -1.02 -9.34 9.14
C ASP A 39 0.47 -9.01 9.32
N PHE A 40 1.26 -9.29 8.28
CA PHE A 40 2.72 -9.13 8.33
C PHE A 40 3.27 -8.44 7.08
N GLY A 41 2.41 -8.06 6.15
CA GLY A 41 2.77 -7.51 4.85
C GLY A 41 1.62 -7.56 3.84
N PRO A 42 1.88 -7.23 2.56
CA PRO A 42 3.18 -6.78 2.04
C PRO A 42 3.58 -5.40 2.58
N LEU A 43 4.86 -5.06 2.47
CA LEU A 43 5.32 -3.69 2.75
C LEU A 43 4.63 -2.67 1.82
N ASN A 44 4.44 -1.46 2.33
CA ASN A 44 3.70 -0.42 1.61
C ASN A 44 4.48 0.13 0.40
N LEU A 45 3.84 1.02 -0.36
CA LEU A 45 4.41 1.55 -1.60
C LEU A 45 5.66 2.42 -1.36
N GLY A 46 5.67 3.25 -0.30
CA GLY A 46 6.82 4.05 0.11
C GLY A 46 8.07 3.19 0.34
N MET A 47 7.93 2.17 1.19
CA MET A 47 9.00 1.20 1.48
C MET A 47 9.42 0.41 0.23
N THR A 48 8.47 0.03 -0.61
CA THR A 48 8.75 -0.68 -1.87
C THR A 48 9.60 0.16 -2.82
N VAL A 49 9.26 1.44 -3.01
CA VAL A 49 10.03 2.35 -3.87
C VAL A 49 11.40 2.65 -3.27
N GLN A 50 11.48 2.86 -1.95
CA GLN A 50 12.77 3.05 -1.25
C GLN A 50 13.69 1.84 -1.44
N TYR A 51 13.19 0.62 -1.28
CA TYR A 51 13.93 -0.61 -1.58
C TYR A 51 14.43 -0.64 -3.03
N CYS A 52 13.55 -0.34 -3.99
CA CYS A 52 13.89 -0.37 -5.41
C CYS A 52 15.01 0.63 -5.75
N ARG A 53 14.94 1.85 -5.19
CA ARG A 53 15.99 2.87 -5.32
C ARG A 53 17.32 2.41 -4.70
N LYS A 54 17.27 1.82 -3.50
CA LYS A 54 18.45 1.31 -2.81
C LYS A 54 19.14 0.19 -3.60
N LEU A 55 18.37 -0.75 -4.13
CA LEU A 55 18.89 -1.83 -4.96
C LEU A 55 19.44 -1.29 -6.28
N GLN A 56 18.73 -0.36 -6.94
CA GLN A 56 19.22 0.27 -8.17
C GLN A 56 20.55 1.01 -7.96
N ALA A 57 20.68 1.75 -6.85
CA ALA A 57 21.93 2.43 -6.49
C ALA A 57 23.08 1.42 -6.33
N LYS A 58 22.86 0.32 -5.60
CA LYS A 58 23.87 -0.75 -5.45
C LYS A 58 24.25 -1.41 -6.79
N LEU A 59 23.29 -1.58 -7.69
CA LEU A 59 23.55 -2.18 -8.99
C LEU A 59 24.35 -1.26 -9.93
N ARG A 60 24.22 0.06 -9.75
CA ARG A 60 24.92 1.10 -10.53
C ARG A 60 26.23 1.58 -9.91
N ASP A 61 26.48 1.28 -8.65
CA ASP A 61 27.68 1.70 -7.94
C ASP A 61 28.95 1.06 -8.57
N PRO A 62 29.91 1.87 -9.06
CA PRO A 62 31.17 1.37 -9.61
C PRO A 62 31.96 0.46 -8.64
N GLN A 63 31.83 0.66 -7.32
CA GLN A 63 32.48 -0.17 -6.31
C GLN A 63 32.01 -1.64 -6.37
N TYR A 64 30.80 -1.88 -6.89
CA TYR A 64 30.19 -3.21 -6.98
C TYR A 64 30.08 -3.74 -8.42
N ALA A 65 30.75 -3.09 -9.38
CA ALA A 65 30.64 -3.43 -10.81
C ALA A 65 31.05 -4.88 -11.11
N SER A 66 32.10 -5.39 -10.45
CA SER A 66 32.59 -6.77 -10.60
C SER A 66 32.01 -7.75 -9.57
N LYS A 67 31.14 -7.28 -8.66
CA LYS A 67 30.60 -8.10 -7.57
C LYS A 67 29.21 -8.62 -7.91
N ARG A 68 28.82 -9.72 -7.28
CA ARG A 68 27.41 -10.13 -7.18
C ARG A 68 26.74 -9.33 -6.08
N ILE A 69 25.57 -8.74 -6.34
CA ILE A 69 24.73 -8.17 -5.30
C ILE A 69 23.82 -9.28 -4.76
N VAL A 70 23.80 -9.47 -3.45
CA VAL A 70 22.96 -10.49 -2.80
C VAL A 70 22.06 -9.80 -1.77
N HIS A 71 20.75 -9.79 -2.07
CA HIS A 71 19.73 -9.37 -1.11
C HIS A 71 19.45 -10.52 -0.15
N CYS A 72 19.72 -10.30 1.13
CA CYS A 72 19.51 -11.25 2.20
C CYS A 72 18.28 -10.92 3.03
N CYS A 73 17.59 -11.96 3.50
CA CYS A 73 16.58 -11.85 4.56
C CYS A 73 16.73 -12.99 5.57
N GLY A 74 16.05 -12.85 6.71
CA GLY A 74 15.89 -13.91 7.70
C GLY A 74 15.19 -15.15 7.13
N ARG A 75 15.28 -16.27 7.87
CA ARG A 75 14.60 -17.53 7.51
C ARG A 75 13.13 -17.57 7.93
N ASP A 76 12.69 -16.58 8.70
CA ASP A 76 11.30 -16.42 9.12
C ASP A 76 10.35 -16.35 7.90
N PRO A 77 9.21 -17.06 7.89
CA PRO A 77 8.29 -17.05 6.76
C PRO A 77 7.77 -15.67 6.34
N HIS A 78 7.53 -14.76 7.29
CA HIS A 78 7.05 -13.41 7.00
C HIS A 78 8.16 -12.59 6.33
N MET A 79 9.38 -12.63 6.88
CA MET A 79 10.55 -11.95 6.29
C MET A 79 10.83 -12.43 4.87
N ARG A 80 10.74 -13.75 4.64
CA ARG A 80 10.95 -14.34 3.31
C ARG A 80 9.91 -13.86 2.30
N ALA A 81 8.64 -13.82 2.67
CA ALA A 81 7.55 -13.36 1.81
C ALA A 81 7.69 -11.86 1.47
N ASN A 82 7.95 -11.00 2.46
CA ASN A 82 8.16 -9.57 2.24
C ASN A 82 9.41 -9.29 1.39
N SER A 83 10.53 -9.93 1.70
CA SER A 83 11.79 -9.77 0.96
C SER A 83 11.67 -10.23 -0.50
N ALA A 84 10.98 -11.35 -0.74
CA ALA A 84 10.68 -11.83 -2.08
C ALA A 84 9.73 -10.87 -2.83
N CYS A 85 8.71 -10.33 -2.15
CA CYS A 85 7.81 -9.34 -2.73
C CYS A 85 8.56 -8.07 -3.18
N LEU A 86 9.45 -7.53 -2.33
CA LEU A 86 10.28 -6.37 -2.66
C LEU A 86 11.16 -6.58 -3.89
N ILE A 87 11.87 -7.71 -3.98
CA ILE A 87 12.76 -7.96 -5.11
C ILE A 87 11.99 -8.32 -6.40
N CYS A 88 10.78 -8.87 -6.29
CA CYS A 88 9.85 -8.97 -7.41
C CYS A 88 9.37 -7.58 -7.86
N ALA A 89 9.03 -6.69 -6.92
CA ALA A 89 8.59 -5.33 -7.22
C ALA A 89 9.68 -4.55 -7.97
N TYR A 90 10.95 -4.71 -7.59
CA TYR A 90 12.07 -4.15 -8.34
C TYR A 90 12.09 -4.61 -9.80
N GLN A 91 11.89 -5.91 -10.03
CA GLN A 91 11.85 -6.45 -11.39
C GLN A 91 10.67 -5.92 -12.22
N VAL A 92 9.52 -5.65 -11.58
CA VAL A 92 8.36 -5.05 -12.27
C VAL A 92 8.58 -3.56 -12.54
N LEU A 93 8.94 -2.80 -11.51
CA LEU A 93 9.03 -1.33 -11.57
C LEU A 93 10.26 -0.81 -12.31
N VAL A 94 11.39 -1.50 -12.19
CA VAL A 94 12.69 -1.01 -12.67
C VAL A 94 13.14 -1.77 -13.91
N GLU A 95 13.02 -3.10 -13.92
CA GLU A 95 13.42 -3.94 -15.05
C GLU A 95 12.31 -4.14 -16.10
N GLY A 96 11.09 -3.66 -15.82
CA GLY A 96 9.95 -3.77 -16.74
C GLY A 96 9.48 -5.20 -17.01
N LYS A 97 9.76 -6.15 -16.11
CA LYS A 97 9.30 -7.55 -16.24
C LYS A 97 7.81 -7.66 -15.91
N SER A 98 7.14 -8.62 -16.53
CA SER A 98 5.80 -9.02 -16.08
C SER A 98 5.85 -9.63 -14.67
N ALA A 99 4.74 -9.54 -13.94
CA ALA A 99 4.58 -10.12 -12.61
C ALA A 99 4.96 -11.60 -12.57
N ARG A 100 4.52 -12.37 -13.57
CA ARG A 100 4.84 -13.80 -13.70
C ARG A 100 6.33 -14.05 -13.90
N ALA A 101 7.00 -13.24 -14.74
CA ALA A 101 8.43 -13.36 -14.96
C ALA A 101 9.23 -12.95 -13.71
N ALA A 102 8.81 -11.90 -13.01
CA ALA A 102 9.41 -11.44 -11.76
C ALA A 102 9.32 -12.50 -10.65
N CYS A 103 8.16 -13.17 -10.52
CA CYS A 103 7.90 -14.18 -9.49
C CYS A 103 8.44 -15.58 -9.84
N LYS A 104 8.77 -15.85 -11.11
CA LYS A 104 9.25 -17.18 -11.58
C LYS A 104 10.40 -17.75 -10.73
N PRO A 105 11.42 -16.99 -10.28
CA PRO A 105 12.50 -17.54 -9.45
C PRO A 105 12.03 -18.12 -8.11
N PHE A 106 10.83 -17.72 -7.64
CA PHE A 106 10.31 -18.11 -6.34
C PHE A 106 9.33 -19.29 -6.37
N THR A 107 8.91 -19.75 -7.55
CA THR A 107 7.90 -20.82 -7.67
C THR A 107 8.36 -22.17 -7.12
N SER A 108 9.67 -22.43 -7.12
CA SER A 108 10.28 -23.65 -6.60
C SER A 108 10.97 -23.46 -5.25
N THR A 109 10.68 -22.37 -4.54
CA THR A 109 11.28 -22.12 -3.22
C THR A 109 10.77 -23.15 -2.22
N SER A 110 11.69 -23.75 -1.45
CA SER A 110 11.35 -24.68 -0.36
C SER A 110 11.94 -24.18 0.96
N PRO A 111 11.14 -23.99 2.02
CA PRO A 111 9.66 -24.07 2.03
C PRO A 111 9.00 -23.04 1.09
N PRO A 112 7.72 -23.18 0.71
CA PRO A 112 7.01 -22.15 -0.05
C PRO A 112 7.02 -20.78 0.66
N LEU A 113 6.83 -19.70 -0.11
CA LEU A 113 6.60 -18.37 0.47
C LEU A 113 5.23 -18.33 1.12
N MET A 114 5.14 -17.76 2.32
CA MET A 114 3.88 -17.62 3.04
C MET A 114 2.98 -16.58 2.32
N PRO A 115 1.72 -16.91 2.00
CA PRO A 115 0.75 -15.94 1.52
C PRO A 115 0.45 -14.84 2.56
N PHE A 116 0.20 -13.63 2.09
CA PHE A 116 -0.26 -12.52 2.90
C PHE A 116 -1.71 -12.73 3.34
N ARG A 117 -2.02 -12.25 4.53
CA ARG A 117 -3.33 -12.36 5.17
C ARG A 117 -3.90 -10.98 5.49
N ASP A 118 -5.18 -10.96 5.77
CA ASP A 118 -5.90 -9.77 6.20
C ASP A 118 -5.68 -9.46 7.69
N ALA A 119 -6.10 -8.25 8.08
CA ALA A 119 -5.98 -7.71 9.44
C ALA A 119 -7.20 -7.99 10.35
N MET A 120 -8.13 -8.88 9.95
CA MET A 120 -9.30 -9.20 10.79
C MET A 120 -8.93 -10.08 12.00
N HIS A 121 -9.89 -10.17 12.92
CA HIS A 121 -9.81 -11.05 14.07
C HIS A 121 -10.09 -12.49 13.63
N GLY A 122 -9.22 -13.43 14.01
CA GLY A 122 -9.45 -14.86 13.79
C GLY A 122 -8.67 -15.44 12.60
N PRO A 123 -9.11 -16.59 12.05
CA PRO A 123 -8.46 -17.22 10.91
C PRO A 123 -8.68 -16.40 9.64
N SER A 124 -7.67 -16.35 8.78
CA SER A 124 -7.79 -15.72 7.47
C SER A 124 -8.39 -16.71 6.47
N GLU A 125 -9.48 -16.34 5.82
CA GLU A 125 -10.18 -17.17 4.82
C GLU A 125 -9.76 -16.83 3.38
N PHE A 126 -9.04 -15.72 3.19
CA PHE A 126 -8.62 -15.23 1.90
C PHE A 126 -7.18 -14.74 1.95
N ALA A 127 -6.30 -15.43 1.23
CA ALA A 127 -4.88 -15.11 1.21
C ALA A 127 -4.41 -14.66 -0.17
N LEU A 128 -3.51 -13.68 -0.18
CA LEU A 128 -2.86 -13.14 -1.37
C LEU A 128 -1.42 -13.64 -1.46
N THR A 129 -1.03 -14.16 -2.60
CA THR A 129 0.35 -14.59 -2.87
C THR A 129 1.20 -13.40 -3.34
N VAL A 130 2.53 -13.58 -3.35
CA VAL A 130 3.44 -12.61 -3.97
C VAL A 130 3.07 -12.36 -5.45
N LEU A 131 2.57 -13.39 -6.17
CA LEU A 131 2.13 -13.20 -7.55
C LEU A 131 0.91 -12.27 -7.65
N ASP A 132 -0.08 -12.43 -6.77
CA ASP A 132 -1.27 -11.57 -6.76
C ASP A 132 -0.88 -10.10 -6.55
N VAL A 133 0.00 -9.83 -5.58
CA VAL A 133 0.52 -8.48 -5.29
C VAL A 133 1.27 -7.91 -6.50
N MET A 134 2.08 -8.73 -7.19
CA MET A 134 2.81 -8.28 -8.38
C MET A 134 1.90 -8.07 -9.60
N GLU A 135 0.84 -8.85 -9.75
CA GLU A 135 -0.18 -8.63 -10.80
C GLU A 135 -0.92 -7.31 -10.56
N GLY A 136 -1.21 -6.96 -9.30
CA GLY A 136 -1.72 -5.64 -8.92
C GLY A 136 -0.75 -4.50 -9.20
N LEU A 137 0.51 -4.66 -8.81
CA LEU A 137 1.55 -3.67 -9.09
C LEU A 137 1.75 -3.45 -10.59
N GLN A 138 1.82 -4.54 -11.38
CA GLN A 138 1.90 -4.46 -12.83
C GLN A 138 0.68 -3.72 -13.39
N ARG A 139 -0.53 -4.05 -12.94
CA ARG A 139 -1.75 -3.38 -13.41
C ARG A 139 -1.77 -1.90 -13.07
N ALA A 140 -1.31 -1.52 -11.89
CA ALA A 140 -1.19 -0.12 -11.48
C ALA A 140 -0.22 0.65 -12.38
N VAL A 141 0.93 0.06 -12.73
CA VAL A 141 1.89 0.66 -13.68
C VAL A 141 1.29 0.80 -15.08
N GLU A 142 0.62 -0.24 -15.59
CA GLU A 142 -0.07 -0.20 -16.90
C GLU A 142 -1.14 0.89 -16.99
N LEU A 143 -1.81 1.18 -15.87
CA LEU A 143 -2.81 2.24 -15.76
C LEU A 143 -2.21 3.63 -15.50
N GLY A 144 -0.88 3.73 -15.36
CA GLY A 144 -0.18 4.97 -15.04
C GLY A 144 -0.43 5.47 -13.62
N TRP A 145 -0.83 4.58 -12.69
CA TRP A 145 -1.08 4.95 -11.29
C TRP A 145 0.21 5.10 -10.49
N LEU A 146 1.29 4.49 -10.97
CA LEU A 146 2.60 4.53 -10.34
C LEU A 146 3.67 4.74 -11.41
N ASP A 147 4.42 5.82 -11.28
CA ASP A 147 5.66 6.03 -12.01
C ASP A 147 6.83 6.00 -11.01
N PHE A 148 7.71 5.01 -11.17
CA PHE A 148 8.88 4.84 -10.31
C PHE A 148 9.82 6.06 -10.32
N ALA A 149 9.94 6.75 -11.47
CA ALA A 149 10.84 7.88 -11.63
C ALA A 149 10.36 9.10 -10.84
N SER A 150 9.06 9.37 -10.86
CA SER A 150 8.46 10.56 -10.24
C SER A 150 7.84 10.33 -8.87
N PHE A 151 7.77 9.09 -8.37
CA PHE A 151 7.10 8.78 -7.11
C PHE A 151 7.76 9.49 -5.91
N ASP A 152 7.02 10.34 -5.21
CA ASP A 152 7.51 11.00 -4.01
C ASP A 152 7.19 10.15 -2.77
N ALA A 153 8.19 9.41 -2.29
CA ALA A 153 8.05 8.58 -1.11
C ALA A 153 7.90 9.41 0.18
N ALA A 154 8.51 10.59 0.24
CA ALA A 154 8.40 11.45 1.42
C ALA A 154 6.99 12.04 1.53
N ALA A 155 6.44 12.54 0.42
CA ALA A 155 5.05 13.01 0.38
C ALA A 155 4.04 11.89 0.65
N TYR A 156 4.31 10.67 0.17
CA TYR A 156 3.50 9.49 0.47
C TYR A 156 3.51 9.17 1.98
N ASP A 157 4.69 9.12 2.59
CA ASP A 157 4.85 8.80 4.01
C ASP A 157 4.26 9.93 4.89
N GLU A 158 4.44 11.20 4.53
CA GLU A 158 3.85 12.35 5.24
C GLU A 158 2.31 12.28 5.26
N LEU A 159 1.70 12.01 4.11
CA LEU A 159 0.25 11.91 3.97
C LEU A 159 -0.35 10.76 4.80
N GLY A 160 0.38 9.64 4.91
CA GLY A 160 -0.01 8.45 5.68
C GLY A 160 0.44 8.45 7.14
N SER A 161 1.20 9.45 7.58
CA SER A 161 1.73 9.52 8.94
C SER A 161 0.71 10.04 9.96
N ALA A 162 1.03 9.91 11.25
CA ALA A 162 0.27 10.53 12.34
C ALA A 162 0.33 12.07 12.34
N SER A 163 1.32 12.68 11.67
CA SER A 163 1.34 14.12 11.42
C SER A 163 0.52 14.52 10.19
N GLY A 164 0.09 13.55 9.39
CA GLY A 164 -0.89 13.69 8.32
C GLY A 164 -2.26 13.10 8.72
N PRO A 165 -3.25 13.17 7.82
CA PRO A 165 -4.59 12.67 8.09
C PRO A 165 -4.71 11.13 8.08
N ASP A 166 -3.60 10.40 8.18
CA ASP A 166 -3.51 8.95 7.97
C ASP A 166 -4.23 8.56 6.67
N ALA A 167 -3.74 9.13 5.55
CA ALA A 167 -4.34 9.02 4.23
C ALA A 167 -3.40 8.39 3.20
N SER A 168 -4.00 7.78 2.17
CA SER A 168 -3.27 7.20 1.05
C SER A 168 -4.09 7.26 -0.22
N TRP A 169 -3.42 7.62 -1.32
CA TRP A 169 -4.02 7.52 -2.65
C TRP A 169 -4.14 6.04 -3.05
N VAL A 170 -5.37 5.60 -3.33
CA VAL A 170 -5.63 4.25 -3.86
C VAL A 170 -5.82 4.32 -5.37
N VAL A 171 -6.50 5.36 -5.86
CA VAL A 171 -6.55 5.70 -7.28
C VAL A 171 -6.04 7.14 -7.41
N PRO A 172 -4.84 7.38 -7.97
CA PRO A 172 -4.22 8.70 -7.99
C PRO A 172 -5.14 9.77 -8.59
N GLY A 173 -5.27 10.90 -7.89
CA GLY A 173 -6.12 12.02 -8.29
C GLY A 173 -7.63 11.76 -8.20
N LYS A 174 -8.08 10.55 -7.84
CA LYS A 174 -9.51 10.22 -7.76
C LYS A 174 -9.98 9.69 -6.42
N MET A 175 -9.30 8.71 -5.83
CA MET A 175 -9.72 8.04 -4.59
C MET A 175 -8.65 8.13 -3.53
N LEU A 176 -8.94 8.91 -2.49
CA LEU A 176 -8.11 9.05 -1.30
C LEU A 176 -8.78 8.29 -0.15
N ALA A 177 -8.12 7.26 0.38
CA ALA A 177 -8.54 6.59 1.60
C ALA A 177 -7.93 7.34 2.79
N PHE A 178 -8.65 7.48 3.91
CA PHE A 178 -8.10 8.07 5.12
C PHE A 178 -8.77 7.55 6.40
N ALA A 179 -8.12 7.71 7.54
CA ALA A 179 -8.70 7.42 8.85
C ALA A 179 -9.86 8.36 9.18
N GLY A 180 -10.82 7.87 9.98
CA GLY A 180 -11.98 8.68 10.34
C GLY A 180 -11.61 9.81 11.30
N PRO A 181 -11.88 11.09 10.95
CA PRO A 181 -11.53 12.20 11.81
C PRO A 181 -12.44 12.24 13.05
N SER A 182 -11.95 12.84 14.12
CA SER A 182 -12.67 12.99 15.38
C SER A 182 -13.32 14.37 15.51
N ALA A 183 -14.33 14.49 16.36
CA ALA A 183 -14.87 15.79 16.73
C ALA A 183 -13.88 16.62 17.56
N THR A 184 -12.96 15.98 18.26
CA THR A 184 -11.94 16.60 19.13
C THR A 184 -10.54 16.25 18.63
N PRO A 185 -9.52 17.08 18.91
CA PRO A 185 -8.15 16.84 18.45
C PRO A 185 -7.45 15.68 19.17
N THR A 186 -8.14 14.99 20.09
CA THR A 186 -7.65 13.82 20.79
C THR A 186 -8.69 12.70 20.77
N ASP A 187 -8.22 11.45 20.72
CA ASP A 187 -9.05 10.26 20.90
C ASP A 187 -9.34 9.97 22.39
N ALA A 188 -9.98 8.84 22.68
CA ALA A 188 -10.35 8.45 24.04
C ALA A 188 -9.14 8.10 24.92
N GLU A 189 -8.05 7.71 24.29
CA GLU A 189 -6.78 7.35 24.90
C GLU A 189 -5.83 8.56 25.05
N GLY A 190 -6.24 9.73 24.55
CA GLY A 190 -5.50 10.98 24.64
C GLY A 190 -4.47 11.19 23.52
N HIS A 191 -4.45 10.33 22.50
CA HIS A 191 -3.56 10.50 21.35
C HIS A 191 -4.10 11.58 20.41
N PRO A 192 -3.21 12.39 19.80
CA PRO A 192 -3.59 13.36 18.77
C PRO A 192 -4.29 12.67 17.60
N VAL A 193 -5.41 13.24 17.15
CA VAL A 193 -6.15 12.78 15.97
C VAL A 193 -6.64 13.97 15.16
N PHE A 194 -6.74 13.78 13.85
CA PHE A 194 -7.22 14.82 12.96
C PHE A 194 -8.69 15.13 13.18
N THR A 195 -9.01 16.42 13.24
CA THR A 195 -10.38 16.93 13.11
C THR A 195 -10.71 17.20 11.63
N PRO A 196 -11.98 17.37 11.26
CA PRO A 196 -12.34 17.74 9.89
C PRO A 196 -11.60 18.98 9.37
N GLU A 197 -11.40 20.00 10.20
CA GLU A 197 -10.71 21.24 9.86
C GLU A 197 -9.22 21.01 9.59
N ASP A 198 -8.58 20.09 10.31
CA ASP A 198 -7.18 19.70 10.07
C ASP A 198 -7.04 18.99 8.71
N CYS A 199 -8.05 18.23 8.29
CA CYS A 199 -8.06 17.59 6.97
C CYS A 199 -8.27 18.59 5.82
N VAL A 200 -8.97 19.71 6.04
CA VAL A 200 -9.38 20.63 4.96
C VAL A 200 -8.21 21.18 4.13
N PRO A 201 -7.10 21.68 4.71
CA PRO A 201 -5.94 22.12 3.95
C PRO A 201 -5.38 21.01 3.06
N VAL A 202 -5.13 19.83 3.64
CA VAL A 202 -4.60 18.67 2.91
C VAL A 202 -5.53 18.26 1.76
N PHE A 203 -6.84 18.26 2.01
CA PHE A 203 -7.84 17.93 1.01
C PHE A 203 -7.90 18.94 -0.12
N ARG A 204 -7.67 20.23 0.15
CA ARG A 204 -7.59 21.25 -0.87
C ARG A 204 -6.40 21.00 -1.79
N ASP A 205 -5.24 20.72 -1.22
CA ASP A 205 -4.00 20.45 -1.95
C ASP A 205 -4.10 19.17 -2.77
N CYS A 206 -4.80 18.16 -2.24
CA CYS A 206 -5.13 16.91 -2.94
C CYS A 206 -6.25 17.04 -3.99
N GLY A 207 -6.84 18.22 -4.18
CA GLY A 207 -7.94 18.42 -5.14
C GLY A 207 -9.24 17.69 -4.76
N VAL A 208 -9.42 17.34 -3.48
CA VAL A 208 -10.63 16.70 -2.96
C VAL A 208 -11.80 17.68 -3.00
N LYS A 209 -12.93 17.20 -3.49
CA LYS A 209 -14.20 17.96 -3.54
C LYS A 209 -15.34 17.27 -2.79
N THR A 210 -15.21 15.96 -2.55
CA THR A 210 -16.24 15.16 -1.88
C THR A 210 -15.61 14.30 -0.79
N VAL A 211 -16.23 14.31 0.40
CA VAL A 211 -15.92 13.41 1.52
C VAL A 211 -17.06 12.41 1.67
N VAL A 212 -16.71 11.12 1.72
CA VAL A 212 -17.64 10.02 1.93
C VAL A 212 -17.35 9.37 3.28
N ARG A 213 -18.35 9.36 4.16
CA ARG A 213 -18.30 8.69 5.47
C ARG A 213 -19.04 7.37 5.45
N LEU A 214 -18.37 6.31 5.89
CA LEU A 214 -18.90 4.94 5.91
C LEU A 214 -19.20 4.40 7.33
N ASN A 215 -18.75 5.10 8.37
CA ASN A 215 -18.96 4.73 9.77
C ASN A 215 -20.02 5.58 10.47
N SER A 216 -20.30 5.24 11.72
CA SER A 216 -21.17 6.02 12.59
C SER A 216 -20.68 7.46 12.72
N ARG A 217 -21.60 8.38 13.03
CA ARG A 217 -21.30 9.81 13.09
C ARG A 217 -20.36 10.13 14.27
N GLN A 218 -19.07 10.33 13.98
CA GLN A 218 -18.06 10.79 14.95
C GLN A 218 -17.89 12.32 14.95
N TYR A 219 -18.37 13.01 13.92
CA TYR A 219 -18.28 14.47 13.76
C TYR A 219 -19.50 15.01 12.99
N ASP A 220 -19.74 16.33 13.05
CA ASP A 220 -20.77 16.98 12.22
C ASP A 220 -20.26 17.20 10.79
N LYS A 221 -21.00 16.71 9.79
CA LYS A 221 -20.71 16.93 8.36
C LYS A 221 -20.58 18.40 7.99
N LYS A 222 -21.21 19.32 8.75
CA LYS A 222 -21.12 20.76 8.54
C LYS A 222 -19.68 21.27 8.57
N ARG A 223 -18.80 20.63 9.35
CA ARG A 223 -17.38 20.95 9.45
C ARG A 223 -16.62 20.74 8.12
N PHE A 224 -17.15 19.93 7.21
CA PHE A 224 -16.64 19.87 5.83
C PHE A 224 -17.43 20.77 4.89
N THR A 225 -18.77 20.79 4.97
CA THR A 225 -19.59 21.55 4.01
C THR A 225 -19.41 23.06 4.12
N MET A 226 -19.12 23.58 5.31
CA MET A 226 -18.79 25.00 5.50
C MET A 226 -17.47 25.40 4.82
N HIS A 227 -16.58 24.44 4.55
CA HIS A 227 -15.32 24.64 3.84
C HIS A 227 -15.43 24.27 2.35
N GLY A 228 -16.64 24.17 1.81
CA GLY A 228 -16.89 23.93 0.39
C GLY A 228 -16.72 22.49 -0.08
N LEU A 229 -16.61 21.53 0.85
CA LEU A 229 -16.52 20.11 0.53
C LEU A 229 -17.91 19.46 0.56
N ARG A 230 -18.30 18.77 -0.51
CA ARG A 230 -19.51 17.95 -0.51
C ARG A 230 -19.34 16.81 0.49
N HIS A 231 -20.36 16.53 1.31
CA HIS A 231 -20.32 15.42 2.27
C HIS A 231 -21.44 14.42 2.02
N VAL A 232 -21.10 13.14 1.91
CA VAL A 232 -22.04 12.04 1.70
C VAL A 232 -21.85 11.00 2.80
N SER A 233 -22.94 10.56 3.44
CA SER A 233 -22.91 9.49 4.45
C SER A 233 -23.53 8.22 3.86
N LEU A 234 -22.75 7.14 3.82
CA LEU A 234 -23.13 5.82 3.32
C LEU A 234 -22.80 4.77 4.38
N TYR A 235 -23.50 4.82 5.51
CA TYR A 235 -23.24 3.96 6.66
C TYR A 235 -23.51 2.47 6.34
N PHE A 236 -22.60 1.61 6.79
CA PHE A 236 -22.84 0.17 6.97
C PHE A 236 -21.94 -0.38 8.09
N ASP A 237 -22.34 -1.52 8.65
CA ASP A 237 -21.75 -2.09 9.86
C ASP A 237 -20.29 -2.49 9.66
N ASP A 238 -19.50 -2.35 10.72
CA ASP A 238 -18.08 -2.68 10.70
C ASP A 238 -17.87 -4.18 10.50
N GLY A 239 -16.91 -4.55 9.64
CA GLY A 239 -16.68 -5.95 9.25
C GLY A 239 -17.74 -6.58 8.34
N SER A 240 -18.78 -5.83 7.93
CA SER A 240 -19.80 -6.30 6.99
C SER A 240 -19.53 -5.90 5.54
N CYS A 241 -20.27 -6.50 4.60
CA CYS A 241 -20.27 -6.09 3.20
C CYS A 241 -21.34 -5.01 2.93
N PRO A 242 -21.06 -4.02 2.06
CA PRO A 242 -22.05 -3.02 1.69
C PRO A 242 -23.21 -3.64 0.89
N SER A 243 -24.42 -3.12 1.07
CA SER A 243 -25.57 -3.51 0.25
C SER A 243 -25.44 -2.98 -1.19
N GLN A 244 -26.19 -3.58 -2.11
CA GLN A 244 -26.23 -3.13 -3.51
C GLN A 244 -26.57 -1.63 -3.63
N ASP A 245 -27.49 -1.14 -2.80
CA ASP A 245 -27.87 0.29 -2.80
C ASP A 245 -26.73 1.20 -2.38
N ILE A 246 -25.93 0.79 -1.38
CA ILE A 246 -24.75 1.53 -0.93
C ILE A 246 -23.71 1.56 -2.05
N ILE A 247 -23.47 0.42 -2.70
CA ILE A 247 -22.53 0.31 -3.83
C ILE A 247 -22.95 1.26 -4.95
N GLN A 248 -24.21 1.24 -5.38
CA GLN A 248 -24.70 2.11 -6.47
C GLN A 248 -24.61 3.59 -6.10
N LYS A 249 -24.97 3.97 -4.87
CA LYS A 249 -24.85 5.36 -4.39
C LYS A 249 -23.39 5.82 -4.32
N PHE A 250 -22.48 4.95 -3.89
CA PHE A 250 -21.06 5.26 -3.85
C PHE A 250 -20.51 5.49 -5.25
N LEU A 251 -20.78 4.56 -6.18
CA LEU A 251 -20.33 4.66 -7.57
C LEU A 251 -20.88 5.94 -8.23
N HIS A 252 -22.17 6.22 -8.09
CA HIS A 252 -22.77 7.45 -8.61
C HIS A 252 -22.14 8.71 -7.99
N THR A 253 -21.85 8.70 -6.69
CA THR A 253 -21.17 9.81 -6.01
C THR A 253 -19.76 10.04 -6.57
N ALA A 254 -19.02 8.96 -6.80
CA ALA A 254 -17.68 9.03 -7.36
C ALA A 254 -17.67 9.50 -8.82
N GLU A 255 -18.58 9.00 -9.64
CA GLU A 255 -18.74 9.33 -11.06
C GLU A 255 -19.15 10.80 -11.27
N THR A 256 -19.95 11.36 -10.36
CA THR A 256 -20.43 12.75 -10.45
C THR A 256 -19.57 13.76 -9.68
N ALA A 257 -18.52 13.30 -8.98
CA ALA A 257 -17.64 14.20 -8.23
C ALA A 257 -16.76 15.05 -9.17
N LEU A 258 -16.77 16.37 -8.96
CA LEU A 258 -16.00 17.37 -9.70
C LEU A 258 -14.49 17.38 -9.38
N GLY A 259 -14.01 16.40 -8.62
CA GLY A 259 -12.61 16.27 -8.20
C GLY A 259 -12.41 14.93 -7.48
N ALA A 260 -11.36 14.88 -6.64
CA ALA A 260 -11.07 13.70 -5.86
C ALA A 260 -12.13 13.46 -4.77
N VAL A 261 -12.29 12.19 -4.41
CA VAL A 261 -13.20 11.72 -3.37
C VAL A 261 -12.35 11.14 -2.24
N ALA A 262 -12.45 11.78 -1.06
CA ALA A 262 -11.86 11.26 0.16
C ALA A 262 -12.88 10.34 0.86
N VAL A 263 -12.52 9.10 1.12
CA VAL A 263 -13.41 8.07 1.67
C VAL A 263 -12.84 7.57 2.98
N HIS A 264 -13.65 7.55 4.04
CA HIS A 264 -13.22 7.02 5.33
C HIS A 264 -14.29 6.14 5.98
N CYS A 265 -13.81 5.25 6.85
CA CYS A 265 -14.62 4.54 7.84
C CYS A 265 -14.09 4.90 9.23
N LYS A 266 -13.84 3.91 10.11
CA LYS A 266 -13.11 4.14 11.36
C LYS A 266 -11.61 4.28 11.11
N ALA A 267 -10.98 3.21 10.59
CA ALA A 267 -9.55 3.17 10.32
C ALA A 267 -9.17 3.47 8.85
N GLY A 268 -10.14 3.71 7.97
CA GLY A 268 -9.84 3.91 6.54
C GLY A 268 -9.46 2.64 5.76
N LEU A 269 -9.56 1.46 6.38
CA LEU A 269 -9.11 0.18 5.80
C LEU A 269 -10.26 -0.64 5.18
N GLY A 270 -10.99 -1.45 5.96
CA GLY A 270 -11.92 -2.46 5.44
C GLY A 270 -13.06 -1.88 4.57
N ARG A 271 -14.02 -1.17 5.18
CA ARG A 271 -15.18 -0.60 4.47
C ARG A 271 -14.78 0.35 3.34
N THR A 272 -13.75 1.17 3.59
CA THR A 272 -13.19 2.13 2.63
C THR A 272 -12.59 1.42 1.43
N GLY A 273 -11.68 0.48 1.68
CA GLY A 273 -11.01 -0.35 0.67
C GLY A 273 -12.01 -1.15 -0.16
N THR A 274 -13.06 -1.71 0.45
CA THR A 274 -14.12 -2.43 -0.28
C THR A 274 -14.80 -1.55 -1.32
N LEU A 275 -15.26 -0.35 -0.96
CA LEU A 275 -15.96 0.53 -1.91
C LEU A 275 -15.02 1.11 -2.97
N ILE A 276 -13.80 1.52 -2.59
CA ILE A 276 -12.80 1.99 -3.56
C ILE A 276 -12.39 0.85 -4.52
N GLY A 277 -12.21 -0.37 -4.01
CA GLY A 277 -11.92 -1.56 -4.80
C GLY A 277 -13.02 -1.86 -5.81
N LEU A 278 -14.30 -1.74 -5.43
CA LEU A 278 -15.43 -1.87 -6.36
C LEU A 278 -15.40 -0.82 -7.48
N TYR A 279 -15.01 0.42 -7.16
CA TYR A 279 -14.79 1.44 -8.19
C TYR A 279 -13.62 1.06 -9.12
N ALA A 280 -12.49 0.61 -8.57
CA ALA A 280 -11.33 0.16 -9.34
C ALA A 280 -11.69 -1.00 -10.30
N MET A 281 -12.40 -2.01 -9.79
CA MET A 281 -12.91 -3.14 -10.58
C MET A 281 -13.85 -2.69 -11.70
N LYS A 282 -14.82 -1.81 -11.40
CA LYS A 282 -15.80 -1.34 -12.38
C LYS A 282 -15.17 -0.55 -13.51
N HIS A 283 -14.32 0.43 -13.18
CA HIS A 283 -13.84 1.42 -14.15
C HIS A 283 -12.51 1.05 -14.81
N PHE A 284 -11.67 0.28 -14.13
CA PHE A 284 -10.31 -0.03 -14.63
C PHE A 284 -10.09 -1.52 -14.87
N ARG A 285 -11.12 -2.36 -14.61
CA ARG A 285 -11.02 -3.82 -14.66
C ARG A 285 -9.87 -4.33 -13.78
N PHE A 286 -9.62 -3.64 -12.67
CA PHE A 286 -8.63 -4.08 -11.69
C PHE A 286 -9.07 -5.45 -11.15
N PRO A 287 -8.23 -6.49 -11.17
CA PRO A 287 -8.63 -7.81 -10.67
C PRO A 287 -8.85 -7.78 -9.15
N ALA A 288 -9.84 -8.51 -8.64
CA ALA A 288 -10.17 -8.48 -7.21
C ALA A 288 -9.05 -8.99 -6.28
N ARG A 289 -8.14 -9.83 -6.80
CA ARG A 289 -6.97 -10.36 -6.07
C ARG A 289 -5.76 -9.44 -6.13
N ALA A 290 -5.75 -8.53 -7.09
CA ALA A 290 -4.64 -7.65 -7.42
C ALA A 290 -4.81 -6.31 -6.69
#